data_AF-A0AB34LDY8-F1
#
_entry.id   AF-A0AB34LDY8-F1
#
_cell.length_a   1.000
_cell.length_b   1.000
_cell.length_c   1.000
_cell.angle_alpha   90.00
_cell.angle_beta   90.00
_cell.angle_gamma   90.00
#
_symmetry.space_group_name_H-M   'P 1'
#
loop_
_entity.id
_entity.type
_entity.pdbx_description
1 polymer ?
#
loop_
_entity_poly.entity_id
_entity_poly.type
_entity_poly.pdbx_seq_one_letter_code
_entity_poly.pdbx_strand_id
1 'polypeptide(L)' 'MGDNCVCVGPPDTIIKGSSTVMICGKPAARMGDTTAHGGQIVLGCPTVIIGG' A
#
# COMPACT_ATOMS: atom_id res chain seq x y z
N MET A 1 19.97 19.98 13.25
CA MET A 1 19.00 20.39 12.19
C MET A 1 19.69 20.15 10.87
N GLY A 2 19.19 19.23 10.05
CA GLY A 2 19.90 18.74 8.86
C GLY A 2 20.59 17.38 9.03
N ASP A 3 20.35 16.68 10.14
CA ASP A 3 20.89 15.35 10.40
C ASP A 3 20.03 14.27 9.75
N ASN A 4 20.66 13.24 9.18
CA ASN A 4 19.94 12.13 8.57
C ASN A 4 19.39 11.19 9.63
N CYS A 5 18.09 10.93 9.59
CA CYS A 5 17.46 9.86 10.35
C CYS A 5 17.02 8.73 9.42
N VAL A 6 17.36 7.50 9.80
CA VAL A 6 16.82 6.29 9.19
C VAL A 6 15.66 5.82 10.06
N CYS A 7 14.45 5.87 9.53
CA CYS A 7 13.27 5.34 10.19
C CYS A 7 12.97 3.94 9.65
N VAL A 8 13.55 2.89 10.25
CA VAL A 8 13.09 1.51 10.04
C VAL A 8 12.01 1.22 11.09
N GLY A 9 10.76 1.44 10.70
CA GLY A 9 9.61 1.02 11.51
C GLY A 9 9.38 -0.49 11.44
N PRO A 10 8.47 -1.03 12.28
CA PRO A 10 7.91 -2.36 12.03
C PRO A 10 7.30 -2.44 10.62
N PRO A 11 6.99 -3.65 10.10
CA PRO A 11 6.29 -3.79 8.82
C PRO A 11 5.08 -2.86 8.75
N ASP A 12 5.05 -2.04 7.70
CA ASP A 12 4.02 -1.03 7.55
C ASP A 12 2.68 -1.66 7.17
N THR A 13 1.59 -1.03 7.58
CA THR A 13 0.22 -1.49 7.33
C THR A 13 -0.38 -0.72 6.16
N ILE A 14 -0.96 -1.44 5.21
CA ILE A 14 -1.73 -0.84 4.10
C ILE A 14 -3.08 -0.36 4.65
N ILE A 15 -3.39 0.92 4.46
CA ILE A 15 -4.60 1.56 5.02
C ILE A 15 -5.64 1.96 3.97
N LYS A 16 -5.30 1.79 2.69
CA LYS A 16 -6.19 2.05 1.55
C LYS A 16 -6.23 0.83 0.64
N GLY A 17 -7.37 0.59 0.00
CA GLY A 17 -7.56 -0.51 -0.94
C GLY A 17 -8.56 -0.14 -2.03
N SER A 18 -8.90 -1.11 -2.87
CA SER A 18 -9.96 -0.98 -3.88
C SER A 18 -11.32 -0.68 -3.26
N SER A 19 -12.09 0.22 -3.88
CA SER A 19 -13.47 0.50 -3.48
C SER A 19 -14.48 -0.54 -3.98
N THR A 20 -14.11 -1.35 -4.98
CA THR A 20 -15.04 -2.25 -5.68
C THR A 20 -14.64 -3.73 -5.59
N VAL A 21 -13.37 -4.04 -5.32
CA VAL A 21 -12.88 -5.42 -5.28
C VAL A 21 -12.49 -5.81 -3.86
N MET A 22 -13.09 -6.91 -3.39
CA MET A 22 -12.87 -7.46 -2.06
C MET A 22 -12.23 -8.85 -2.18
N ILE A 23 -11.20 -9.12 -1.36
CA ILE A 23 -10.57 -10.44 -1.22
C ILE A 23 -10.75 -10.87 0.24
N CYS A 24 -11.42 -12.01 0.43
CA CYS A 24 -11.79 -12.51 1.77
C CYS A 24 -12.49 -11.45 2.66
N GLY A 25 -13.37 -10.64 2.06
CA GLY A 25 -14.13 -9.62 2.79
C GLY A 25 -13.35 -8.35 3.15
N LYS A 26 -12.13 -8.16 2.63
CA LYS A 26 -11.35 -6.92 2.79
C LYS A 26 -11.08 -6.25 1.44
N PRO A 27 -10.98 -4.91 1.39
CA PRO A 27 -10.55 -4.20 0.18
C PRO A 27 -9.23 -4.75 -0.36
N ALA A 28 -9.19 -5.06 -1.65
CA ALA A 28 -7.97 -5.56 -2.29
C ALA A 28 -6.91 -4.45 -2.37
N ALA A 29 -5.69 -4.73 -1.92
CA ALA A 29 -4.55 -3.82 -2.04
C ALA A 29 -4.00 -3.78 -3.48
N ARG A 30 -3.58 -2.60 -3.94
CA ARG A 30 -3.18 -2.31 -5.32
C ARG A 30 -2.07 -1.25 -5.36
N MET A 31 -1.40 -1.14 -6.51
CA MET A 31 -0.43 -0.08 -6.74
C MET A 31 -1.07 1.31 -6.51
N GLY A 32 -0.36 2.18 -5.80
CA GLY A 32 -0.83 3.50 -5.37
C GLY A 32 -1.62 3.53 -4.06
N ASP A 33 -1.91 2.38 -3.44
CA ASP A 33 -2.54 2.36 -2.12
C ASP A 33 -1.55 2.81 -1.04
N THR A 34 -2.02 3.66 -0.13
CA THR A 34 -1.23 4.27 0.93
C THR A 34 -1.04 3.36 2.13
N THR A 35 0.10 3.49 2.78
CA THR A 35 0.42 2.82 4.04
C THR A 35 0.33 3.79 5.23
N ALA A 36 0.27 3.26 6.45
CA ALA A 36 0.11 4.06 7.67
C ALA A 36 1.28 5.00 7.92
N HIS A 37 2.50 4.61 7.52
CA HIS A 37 3.70 5.43 7.67
C HIS A 37 3.92 6.42 6.50
N GLY A 38 2.92 6.60 5.63
CA GLY A 38 2.95 7.57 4.53
C GLY A 38 3.59 7.06 3.23
N GLY A 39 3.92 5.76 3.16
CA GLY A 39 4.37 5.11 1.94
C GLY A 39 3.21 4.75 0.99
N GLN A 40 3.56 4.17 -0.17
CA GLN A 40 2.61 3.67 -1.16
C GLN A 40 3.10 2.35 -1.77
N ILE A 41 2.18 1.51 -2.22
CA ILE A 41 2.51 0.29 -2.99
C ILE A 41 3.01 0.73 -4.38
N VAL A 42 4.29 0.47 -4.68
CA VAL A 42 4.93 0.92 -5.93
C VAL A 42 4.96 -0.13 -7.03
N LEU A 43 4.70 -1.41 -6.70
CA LEU A 43 4.75 -2.50 -7.66
C LEU A 43 3.75 -3.60 -7.30
N GLY A 44 3.12 -4.18 -8.31
CA GLY A 44 2.24 -5.34 -8.22
C GLY A 44 2.50 -6.33 -9.36
N CYS A 45 1.57 -7.26 -9.59
CA CYS A 45 1.65 -8.19 -10.71
C CYS A 45 1.44 -7.44 -12.05
N PRO A 46 2.36 -7.51 -13.02
CA PRO A 46 2.28 -6.72 -14.25
C PRO A 46 1.06 -7.01 -15.13
N THR A 47 0.47 -8.20 -15.01
CA THR A 47 -0.62 -8.67 -15.86
C THR A 47 -1.99 -8.62 -15.17
N VAL A 48 -2.05 -8.21 -13.89
CA VAL A 48 -3.29 -8.21 -13.11
C VAL A 48 -3.56 -6.82 -12.58
N ILE A 49 -4.63 -6.19 -13.08
CA ILE A 49 -5.14 -4.91 -12.61
C ILE A 49 -6.43 -5.17 -11.84
N ILE A 50 -6.50 -4.67 -10.61
CA ILE A 50 -7.64 -4.87 -9.71
C ILE A 50 -8.51 -3.61 -9.78
N GLY A 51 -9.81 -3.75 -10.04
CA GLY A 51 -10.77 -2.63 -9.94
C GLY A 51 -10.77 -1.63 -11.10
N GLY A 52 -10.17 -1.99 -12.25
CA GLY A 52 -10.06 -1.13 -13.44
C GLY A 52 -8.75 -0.36 -13.47
#